data_AF-A0A161Y3E5-F1
#
_entry.id   AF-A0A161Y3E5-F1
#
_cell.length_a   1.000
_cell.length_b   1.000
_cell.length_c   1.000
_cell.angle_alpha   90.00
_cell.angle_beta   90.00
_cell.angle_gamma   90.00
#
_symmetry.space_group_name_H-M   'P 1'
#
loop_
_entity.id
_entity.type
_entity.pdbx_description
1 polymer ?
#
loop_
_entity_poly.entity_id
_entity_poly.type
_entity_poly.pdbx_seq_one_letter_code
_entity_poly.pdbx_strand_id
1 'polypeptide(L)'
;MATEGETINLSGIVSETKRIINAHSRHFLALSLIFLLPISFFITIYPTLLLQLQSSFNNNLPYPETLFNTLNPSPNQPFKPLVAPIIFSIFVALFSVSAVATITYSTIYGFYGRPVRLGSAIKSLMRSILPLVFTALCVLFLVSLIALVLGSGFYAVSVLVSFFGVNVEYGSGCFNWMVGVFVFGLVLVLFYLQVHCTLGFVVVVVESKWGFEALRRSGDLIKGMRLVSLWLLLFGCVTVVFPLWLNSVPLVRFEGGFDFWKSAGFVAQTVLSSSFVTLFMLISISANAVLYMYCKAFHGELASEIAEEFARDYVSLPFDDDKVPHIVTVVQA
;
A
#
# COMPACT_ATOMS: atom_id res chain seq x y z
N MET A 1 17.46 27.74 22.69
CA MET A 1 18.20 28.14 21.48
C MET A 1 17.72 27.23 20.37
N ALA A 2 16.81 27.73 19.54
CA ALA A 2 16.14 26.98 18.49
C ALA A 2 17.03 26.98 17.24
N THR A 3 17.25 25.81 16.63
CA THR A 3 17.82 25.70 15.30
C THR A 3 16.69 25.51 14.30
N GLU A 4 16.56 26.51 13.44
CA GLU A 4 15.70 26.57 12.27
C GLU A 4 16.04 25.43 11.29
N GLY A 5 15.01 24.83 10.67
CA GLY A 5 15.13 24.19 9.37
C GLY A 5 15.67 22.76 9.31
N GLU A 6 15.53 21.94 10.36
CA GLU A 6 15.85 20.52 10.22
C GLU A 6 14.81 19.84 9.33
N THR A 7 15.18 19.62 8.07
CA THR A 7 14.46 18.76 7.13
C THR A 7 14.04 17.50 7.87
N ILE A 8 12.74 17.24 7.96
CA ILE A 8 12.19 16.07 8.66
C ILE A 8 12.89 14.83 8.08
N ASN A 9 13.87 14.32 8.82
CA ASN A 9 14.74 13.26 8.35
C ASN A 9 13.94 11.96 8.37
N LEU A 10 14.04 11.17 7.29
CA LEU A 10 13.34 9.88 7.17
C LEU A 10 13.61 8.96 8.38
N SER A 11 14.81 9.06 8.97
CA SER A 11 15.18 8.40 10.23
C SER A 11 14.27 8.79 11.40
N GLY A 12 13.87 10.06 11.51
CA GLY A 12 12.97 10.54 12.56
C GLY A 12 11.57 9.92 12.44
N ILE A 13 11.04 9.83 11.22
CA ILE A 13 9.74 9.17 10.97
C ILE A 13 9.83 7.68 11.30
N VAL A 14 10.90 7.00 10.88
CA VAL A 14 11.09 5.57 11.17
C VAL A 14 11.32 5.31 12.66
N SER A 15 12.10 6.15 13.36
CA SER A 15 12.31 6.02 14.80
C SER A 15 11.02 6.24 15.58
N GLU A 16 10.23 7.23 15.18
CA GLU A 16 8.95 7.55 15.82
C GLU A 16 7.93 6.43 15.59
N THR A 17 7.86 5.92 14.37
CA THR A 17 7.05 4.74 14.02
C THR A 17 7.43 3.54 14.88
N LYS A 18 8.74 3.26 15.01
CA LYS A 18 9.24 2.15 15.83
C LYS A 18 8.92 2.36 17.32
N ARG A 19 9.00 3.60 17.82
CA ARG A 19 8.65 3.96 19.19
C ARG A 19 7.19 3.65 19.50
N ILE A 20 6.26 4.10 18.64
CA ILE A 20 4.81 3.88 18.80
C ILE A 20 4.48 2.38 18.74
N ILE A 21 5.05 1.66 17.76
CA ILE A 21 4.83 0.21 17.63
C ILE A 21 5.34 -0.52 18.87
N ASN A 22 6.53 -0.16 19.39
CA ASN A 22 7.11 -0.84 20.54
C ASN A 22 6.33 -0.55 21.84
N ALA A 23 5.83 0.68 22.01
CA ALA A 23 5.01 1.07 23.17
C ALA A 23 3.71 0.26 23.28
N HIS A 24 3.13 -0.14 22.14
CA HIS A 24 1.90 -0.95 22.09
C HIS A 24 2.08 -2.26 21.30
N SER A 25 3.24 -2.89 21.46
CA SER A 25 3.68 -4.03 20.62
C SER A 25 2.68 -5.18 20.55
N ARG A 26 2.05 -5.55 21.67
CA ARG A 26 1.04 -6.63 21.71
C ARG A 26 -0.17 -6.34 20.83
N HIS A 27 -0.61 -5.08 20.80
CA HIS A 27 -1.78 -4.65 20.02
C HIS A 27 -1.47 -4.64 18.52
N PHE A 28 -0.35 -4.03 18.14
CA PHE A 28 0.09 -4.00 16.75
C PHE A 28 0.43 -5.39 16.21
N LEU A 29 1.00 -6.26 17.05
CA LEU A 29 1.25 -7.65 16.69
C LEU A 29 -0.05 -8.42 16.49
N ALA A 30 -1.05 -8.24 17.37
CA ALA A 30 -2.37 -8.86 17.19
C ALA A 30 -3.06 -8.40 15.89
N LEU A 31 -3.04 -7.09 15.59
CA LEU A 31 -3.57 -6.56 14.32
C LEU A 31 -2.84 -7.13 13.10
N SER A 32 -1.51 -7.27 13.19
CA SER A 32 -0.69 -7.84 12.12
C SER A 32 -1.02 -9.31 11.90
N LEU A 33 -1.20 -10.09 12.97
CA LEU A 33 -1.58 -11.51 12.87
C LEU A 33 -2.99 -11.70 12.29
N ILE A 34 -3.93 -10.80 12.61
CA ILE A 34 -5.32 -10.90 12.14
C ILE A 34 -5.44 -10.48 10.67
N PHE A 35 -4.79 -9.39 10.28
CA PHE A 35 -5.01 -8.79 8.95
C PHE A 35 -3.83 -8.95 7.98
N LEU A 36 -2.58 -8.71 8.41
CA LEU A 36 -1.42 -8.71 7.52
C LEU A 36 -0.86 -10.11 7.25
N LEU A 37 -0.89 -11.00 8.25
CA LEU A 37 -0.38 -12.37 8.14
C LEU A 37 -1.12 -13.20 7.10
N PRO A 38 -2.48 -13.23 7.07
CA PRO A 38 -3.20 -13.93 6.04
C PRO A 38 -2.81 -13.42 4.65
N ILE A 39 -2.81 -12.11 4.45
CA ILE A 39 -2.44 -11.48 3.17
C ILE A 39 -1.04 -11.92 2.73
N SER A 40 -0.05 -11.82 3.62
CA SER A 40 1.36 -12.09 3.29
C SER A 40 1.60 -13.57 2.95
N PHE A 41 0.96 -14.47 3.70
CA PHE A 41 1.00 -15.90 3.41
C PHE A 41 0.38 -16.22 2.04
N PHE A 42 -0.81 -15.67 1.78
CA PHE A 42 -1.51 -15.86 0.53
C PHE A 42 -0.77 -15.27 -0.68
N ILE A 43 -0.20 -14.06 -0.56
CA ILE A 43 0.62 -13.44 -1.62
C ILE A 43 1.85 -14.30 -1.95
N THR A 44 2.47 -14.90 -0.94
CA THR A 44 3.69 -15.72 -1.13
C THR A 44 3.37 -17.06 -1.79
N ILE A 45 2.22 -17.66 -1.46
CA ILE A 45 1.87 -19.02 -1.89
C ILE A 45 1.05 -19.06 -3.18
N TYR A 46 0.23 -18.03 -3.43
CA TYR A 46 -0.64 -17.94 -4.60
C TYR A 46 0.06 -18.21 -5.95
N PRO A 47 1.23 -17.62 -6.27
CA PRO A 47 1.90 -17.91 -7.54
C PRO A 47 2.29 -19.39 -7.68
N THR A 48 2.70 -20.03 -6.59
CA THR A 48 3.03 -21.46 -6.55
C THR A 48 1.80 -22.34 -6.76
N LEU A 49 0.67 -22.00 -6.12
CA LEU A 49 -0.59 -22.72 -6.30
C LEU A 49 -1.12 -22.58 -7.73
N LEU A 50 -1.05 -21.37 -8.28
CA LEU A 50 -1.49 -21.11 -9.65
C LEU A 50 -0.67 -21.92 -10.66
N LEU A 51 0.66 -21.96 -10.46
CA LEU A 51 1.57 -22.75 -11.27
C LEU A 51 1.24 -24.25 -11.23
N GLN A 52 1.01 -24.81 -10.04
CA GLN A 52 0.69 -26.22 -9.91
C GLN A 52 -0.67 -26.59 -10.52
N LEU A 53 -1.67 -25.73 -10.33
CA LEU A 53 -2.97 -25.95 -10.95
C LEU A 53 -2.80 -26.03 -12.47
N GLN A 54 -1.98 -25.15 -13.04
CA GLN A 54 -1.73 -25.06 -14.47
C GLN A 54 -0.85 -26.21 -15.02
N SER A 55 0.17 -26.65 -14.27
CA SER A 55 1.00 -27.81 -14.64
C SER A 55 0.20 -29.11 -14.62
N SER A 56 -0.76 -29.24 -13.70
CA SER A 56 -1.65 -30.42 -13.64
C SER A 56 -2.59 -30.51 -14.86
N PHE A 57 -2.82 -29.40 -15.56
CA PHE A 57 -3.65 -29.35 -16.79
C PHE A 57 -2.82 -29.48 -18.08
N ASN A 58 -1.55 -29.07 -18.11
CA ASN A 58 -0.69 -29.12 -19.30
C ASN A 58 0.56 -29.97 -19.03
N ASN A 59 0.48 -31.27 -19.34
CA ASN A 59 1.56 -32.23 -19.07
C ASN A 59 2.84 -32.07 -19.93
N ASN A 60 2.90 -31.14 -20.90
CA ASN A 60 3.92 -31.21 -21.97
C ASN A 60 4.63 -29.88 -22.34
N LEU A 61 4.92 -28.95 -21.42
CA LEU A 61 5.84 -27.85 -21.77
C LEU A 61 6.83 -27.46 -20.64
N PRO A 62 8.11 -27.22 -20.97
CA PRO A 62 9.08 -26.65 -20.04
C PRO A 62 8.86 -25.13 -19.84
N TYR A 63 9.11 -24.67 -18.61
CA TYR A 63 9.10 -23.26 -18.17
C TYR A 63 10.23 -22.47 -18.87
N PRO A 64 10.05 -21.22 -19.36
CA PRO A 64 9.51 -20.05 -18.63
C PRO A 64 8.59 -19.11 -19.47
N GLU A 65 7.91 -19.62 -20.52
CA GLU A 65 7.05 -18.78 -21.40
C GLU A 65 5.62 -18.55 -20.89
N THR A 66 5.24 -19.15 -19.77
CA THR A 66 3.84 -19.19 -19.29
C THR A 66 3.31 -17.85 -18.79
N LEU A 67 4.16 -16.94 -18.32
CA LEU A 67 3.76 -15.58 -17.92
C LEU A 67 3.39 -14.71 -19.14
N PHE A 68 4.01 -14.96 -20.30
CA PHE A 68 3.74 -14.24 -21.55
C PHE A 68 2.55 -14.84 -22.32
N ASN A 69 2.40 -16.16 -22.28
CA ASN A 69 1.28 -16.86 -22.95
C ASN A 69 -0.10 -16.64 -22.31
N THR A 70 -0.17 -16.01 -21.13
CA THR A 70 -1.44 -15.53 -20.54
C THR A 70 -2.18 -14.50 -21.39
N LEU A 71 -1.53 -13.92 -22.41
CA LEU A 71 -2.11 -12.96 -23.37
C LEU A 71 -2.72 -13.61 -24.62
N ASN A 72 -2.51 -14.91 -24.85
CA ASN A 72 -3.10 -15.65 -25.97
C ASN A 72 -4.14 -16.65 -25.45
N PRO A 73 -5.43 -16.26 -25.37
CA PRO A 73 -6.47 -17.20 -25.00
C PRO A 73 -6.64 -18.23 -26.12
N SER A 74 -6.21 -19.46 -25.87
CA SER A 74 -6.64 -20.61 -26.66
C SER A 74 -8.16 -20.76 -26.49
N PRO A 75 -8.95 -20.87 -27.58
CA PRO A 75 -10.41 -20.78 -27.54
C PRO A 75 -11.13 -21.93 -26.81
N ASN A 76 -10.40 -22.93 -26.32
CA ASN A 76 -10.97 -24.18 -25.79
C ASN A 76 -10.75 -24.41 -24.28
N GLN A 77 -10.34 -23.39 -23.51
CA GLN A 77 -10.25 -23.52 -22.05
C GLN A 77 -11.58 -23.18 -21.36
N PRO A 78 -12.11 -24.04 -20.47
CA PRO A 78 -13.34 -23.77 -19.75
C PRO A 78 -13.13 -22.56 -18.82
N PHE A 79 -14.12 -21.66 -18.75
CA PHE A 79 -14.23 -20.42 -17.96
C PHE A 79 -13.91 -20.48 -16.44
N LYS A 80 -13.36 -21.59 -15.93
CA LYS A 80 -13.00 -21.80 -14.52
C LYS A 80 -11.70 -21.14 -14.00
N PRO A 81 -10.67 -20.72 -14.80
CA PRO A 81 -9.44 -20.15 -14.23
C PRO A 81 -9.58 -18.69 -13.77
N LEU A 82 -10.65 -17.97 -14.16
CA LEU A 82 -10.83 -16.56 -13.79
C LEU A 82 -11.49 -16.34 -12.42
N VAL A 83 -12.26 -17.31 -11.93
CA VAL A 83 -13.00 -17.14 -10.66
C VAL A 83 -12.05 -17.11 -9.46
N ALA A 84 -11.02 -17.97 -9.46
CA ALA A 84 -10.02 -18.04 -8.40
C ALA A 84 -9.21 -16.73 -8.21
N PRO A 85 -8.62 -16.10 -9.25
CA PRO A 85 -7.94 -14.80 -9.10
C PRO A 85 -8.87 -13.68 -8.67
N ILE A 86 -10.13 -13.68 -9.11
CA ILE A 86 -11.11 -12.68 -8.71
C ILE A 86 -11.40 -12.79 -7.21
N ILE A 87 -11.70 -14.00 -6.72
CA ILE A 87 -11.95 -14.24 -5.28
C ILE A 87 -10.72 -13.87 -4.46
N PHE A 88 -9.52 -14.26 -4.92
CA PHE A 88 -8.26 -13.90 -4.28
C PHE A 88 -8.07 -12.38 -4.22
N SER A 89 -8.33 -11.66 -5.31
CA SER A 89 -8.23 -10.20 -5.36
C SER A 89 -9.21 -9.53 -4.40
N ILE A 90 -10.45 -10.02 -4.31
CA ILE A 90 -11.45 -9.51 -3.36
C ILE A 90 -10.98 -9.73 -1.92
N PHE A 91 -10.47 -10.93 -1.62
CA PHE A 91 -9.94 -11.27 -0.29
C PHE A 91 -8.77 -10.34 0.09
N VAL A 92 -7.79 -10.18 -0.79
CA VAL A 92 -6.63 -9.29 -0.56
C VAL A 92 -7.08 -7.83 -0.41
N ALA A 93 -8.03 -7.36 -1.22
CA ALA A 93 -8.57 -6.01 -1.12
C ALA A 93 -9.27 -5.76 0.23
N LEU A 94 -10.16 -6.66 0.66
CA LEU A 94 -10.87 -6.52 1.93
C LEU A 94 -9.92 -6.51 3.12
N PHE A 95 -8.96 -7.44 3.16
CA PHE A 95 -8.00 -7.54 4.26
C PHE A 95 -7.01 -6.37 4.26
N SER A 96 -6.53 -5.90 3.10
CA SER A 96 -5.61 -4.77 3.03
C SER A 96 -6.25 -3.45 3.45
N VAL A 97 -7.47 -3.17 2.99
CA VAL A 97 -8.28 -2.01 3.40
C VAL A 97 -8.49 -2.03 4.92
N SER A 98 -8.81 -3.20 5.47
CA SER A 98 -9.01 -3.37 6.92
C SER A 98 -7.73 -3.17 7.73
N ALA A 99 -6.60 -3.68 7.24
CA ALA A 99 -5.29 -3.49 7.85
C ALA A 99 -4.89 -2.00 7.88
N VAL A 100 -5.03 -1.31 6.73
CA VAL A 100 -4.70 0.12 6.62
C VAL A 100 -5.53 0.95 7.58
N ALA A 101 -6.85 0.73 7.63
CA ALA A 101 -7.74 1.46 8.53
C ALA A 101 -7.36 1.26 10.01
N THR A 102 -7.19 0.01 10.45
CA THR A 102 -6.93 -0.32 11.86
C THR A 102 -5.55 0.13 12.33
N ILE A 103 -4.52 -0.10 11.53
CA ILE A 103 -3.14 0.27 11.87
C ILE A 103 -3.00 1.79 11.87
N THR A 104 -3.58 2.49 10.90
CA THR A 104 -3.56 3.97 10.83
C THR A 104 -4.24 4.57 12.06
N TYR A 105 -5.46 4.11 12.38
CA TYR A 105 -6.18 4.55 13.58
C TYR A 105 -5.37 4.29 14.85
N SER A 106 -4.84 3.06 15.01
CA SER A 106 -4.01 2.71 16.17
C SER A 106 -2.73 3.54 16.28
N THR A 107 -2.12 3.92 15.15
CA THR A 107 -0.88 4.71 15.11
C THR A 107 -1.15 6.16 15.52
N ILE A 108 -2.25 6.76 15.07
CA ILE A 108 -2.63 8.12 15.43
C ILE A 108 -3.01 8.22 16.91
N TYR A 109 -3.81 7.27 17.43
CA TYR A 109 -4.11 7.22 18.87
C TYR A 109 -2.85 6.97 19.72
N GLY A 110 -1.92 6.15 19.23
CA GLY A 110 -0.61 5.95 19.85
C GLY A 110 0.25 7.22 19.86
N PHE A 111 0.17 8.04 18.80
CA PHE A 111 0.84 9.36 18.74
C PHE A 111 0.28 10.33 19.80
N TYR A 112 -1.02 10.30 20.06
CA TYR A 112 -1.67 11.09 21.11
C TYR A 112 -1.53 10.51 22.54
N GLY A 113 -0.83 9.38 22.71
CA GLY A 113 -0.53 8.80 24.01
C GLY A 113 -1.72 8.16 24.75
N ARG A 114 -2.82 7.83 24.05
CA ARG A 114 -4.01 7.21 24.66
C ARG A 114 -4.01 5.68 24.58
N PRO A 115 -4.59 4.99 25.58
CA PRO A 115 -4.70 3.54 25.55
C PRO A 115 -5.65 3.06 24.44
N VAL A 116 -5.10 2.36 23.46
CA VAL A 116 -5.84 1.87 22.28
C VAL A 116 -6.68 0.64 22.65
N ARG A 117 -8.00 0.70 22.44
CA ARG A 117 -8.91 -0.45 22.59
C ARG A 117 -9.29 -1.03 21.23
N LEU A 118 -8.90 -2.30 20.98
CA LEU A 118 -9.18 -3.09 19.76
C LEU A 118 -10.65 -3.01 19.32
N GLY A 119 -11.59 -3.11 20.27
CA GLY A 119 -13.02 -3.10 19.98
C GLY A 119 -13.54 -1.78 19.41
N SER A 120 -12.96 -0.64 19.80
CA SER A 120 -13.36 0.66 19.23
C SER A 120 -12.78 0.84 17.82
N ALA A 121 -11.54 0.37 17.60
CA ALA A 121 -10.90 0.39 16.29
C ALA A 121 -11.67 -0.46 15.28
N ILE A 122 -12.14 -1.66 15.68
CA ILE A 122 -12.96 -2.56 14.85
C ILE A 122 -14.36 -1.98 14.59
N LYS A 123 -14.96 -1.30 15.56
CA LYS A 123 -16.29 -0.67 15.37
C LYS A 123 -16.22 0.56 14.45
N SER A 124 -15.14 1.35 14.55
CA SER A 124 -14.85 2.45 13.61
C SER A 124 -14.57 1.92 12.19
N LEU A 125 -13.91 0.76 12.10
CA LEU A 125 -13.64 0.00 10.87
C LEU A 125 -14.91 -0.18 10.00
N MET A 126 -16.04 -0.60 10.59
CA MET A 126 -17.30 -0.78 9.83
C MET A 126 -17.80 0.51 9.18
N ARG A 127 -17.55 1.67 9.80
CA ARG A 127 -17.96 2.97 9.25
C ARG A 127 -16.97 3.47 8.20
N SER A 128 -15.69 3.09 8.31
CA SER A 128 -14.61 3.57 7.42
C SER A 128 -14.35 2.68 6.20
N ILE A 129 -14.79 1.42 6.17
CA ILE A 129 -14.57 0.50 5.04
C ILE A 129 -15.19 1.03 3.75
N LEU A 130 -16.44 1.51 3.80
CA LEU A 130 -17.14 2.06 2.63
C LEU A 130 -16.37 3.21 1.96
N PRO A 131 -15.99 4.28 2.69
CA PRO A 131 -15.17 5.35 2.14
C PRO A 131 -13.84 4.88 1.57
N LEU A 132 -13.19 3.94 2.26
CA LEU A 132 -11.86 3.46 1.90
C LEU A 132 -11.90 2.58 0.64
N VAL A 133 -12.91 1.72 0.52
CA VAL A 133 -13.20 0.96 -0.71
C VAL A 133 -13.54 1.89 -1.86
N PHE A 134 -14.36 2.92 -1.63
CA PHE A 134 -14.69 3.89 -2.68
C PHE A 134 -13.45 4.64 -3.17
N THR A 135 -12.56 5.04 -2.27
CA THR A 135 -11.32 5.73 -2.64
C THR A 135 -10.34 4.78 -3.34
N ALA A 136 -10.26 3.51 -2.91
CA ALA A 136 -9.51 2.48 -3.62
C ALA A 136 -10.03 2.27 -5.04
N LEU A 137 -11.36 2.22 -5.22
CA LEU A 137 -12.00 2.15 -6.54
C LEU A 137 -11.71 3.38 -7.40
N CYS A 138 -11.71 4.59 -6.82
CA CYS A 138 -11.32 5.81 -7.54
C CYS A 138 -9.86 5.75 -8.01
N VAL A 139 -8.93 5.29 -7.17
CA VAL A 139 -7.52 5.11 -7.55
C VAL A 139 -7.38 4.06 -8.66
N LEU A 140 -8.04 2.92 -8.53
CA LEU A 140 -8.08 1.87 -9.56
C LEU A 140 -8.64 2.39 -10.88
N PHE A 141 -9.72 3.16 -10.83
CA PHE A 141 -10.32 3.79 -12.01
C PHE A 141 -9.35 4.78 -12.66
N LEU A 142 -8.66 5.62 -11.89
CA LEU A 142 -7.70 6.60 -12.38
C LEU A 142 -6.48 5.91 -13.01
N VAL A 143 -5.93 4.89 -12.34
CA VAL A 143 -4.84 4.05 -12.87
C VAL A 143 -5.25 3.39 -14.18
N SER A 144 -6.45 2.81 -14.23
CA SER A 144 -7.01 2.18 -15.43
C SER A 144 -7.16 3.18 -16.58
N LEU A 145 -7.66 4.39 -16.31
CA LEU A 145 -7.82 5.45 -17.30
C LEU A 145 -6.46 5.91 -17.85
N ILE A 146 -5.46 6.11 -17.00
CA ILE A 146 -4.10 6.46 -17.45
C ILE A 146 -3.51 5.33 -18.30
N ALA A 147 -3.64 4.08 -17.86
CA ALA A 147 -3.16 2.93 -18.61
C ALA A 147 -3.84 2.82 -19.99
N LEU A 148 -5.15 3.10 -20.06
CA LEU A 148 -5.92 3.10 -21.30
C LEU A 148 -5.48 4.22 -22.24
N VAL A 149 -5.30 5.45 -21.74
CA VAL A 149 -4.86 6.59 -22.55
C VAL A 149 -3.44 6.36 -23.09
N LEU A 150 -2.52 5.91 -22.23
CA LEU A 150 -1.15 5.63 -22.65
C LEU A 150 -1.11 4.44 -23.61
N GLY A 151 -1.82 3.36 -23.30
CA GLY A 151 -1.87 2.14 -24.12
C GLY A 151 -2.51 2.39 -25.48
N SER A 152 -3.61 3.14 -25.54
CA SER A 152 -4.21 3.54 -26.81
C SER A 152 -3.29 4.48 -27.62
N GLY A 153 -2.52 5.35 -26.95
CA GLY A 153 -1.48 6.15 -27.60
C GLY A 153 -0.38 5.29 -28.23
N PHE A 154 0.13 4.30 -27.51
CA PHE A 154 1.12 3.35 -28.05
C PHE A 154 0.57 2.55 -29.23
N TYR A 155 -0.67 2.07 -29.11
CA TYR A 155 -1.35 1.37 -30.20
C TYR A 155 -1.49 2.27 -31.44
N ALA A 156 -1.93 3.52 -31.27
CA ALA A 156 -2.04 4.47 -32.37
C ALA A 156 -0.70 4.75 -33.07
N VAL A 157 0.40 4.89 -32.31
CA VAL A 157 1.76 5.03 -32.87
C VAL A 157 2.14 3.78 -33.68
N SER A 158 1.88 2.58 -33.16
CA SER A 158 2.18 1.33 -33.87
C SER A 158 1.40 1.17 -35.19
N VAL A 159 0.14 1.61 -35.22
CA VAL A 159 -0.70 1.61 -36.43
C VAL A 159 -0.23 2.67 -37.42
N LEU A 160 0.15 3.86 -36.95
CA LEU A 160 0.65 4.93 -37.81
C LEU A 160 1.96 4.51 -38.51
N VAL A 161 2.89 3.89 -37.80
CA VAL A 161 4.14 3.35 -38.37
C VAL A 161 3.83 2.31 -39.45
N SER A 162 2.84 1.44 -39.19
CA SER A 162 2.39 0.44 -40.17
C SER A 162 1.76 1.08 -41.41
N PHE A 163 1.03 2.19 -41.25
CA PHE A 163 0.43 2.94 -42.36
C PHE A 163 1.47 3.57 -43.29
N PHE A 164 2.64 3.97 -42.77
CA PHE A 164 3.75 4.49 -43.57
C PHE A 164 4.50 3.40 -44.38
N GLY A 165 4.01 2.16 -44.41
CA GLY A 165 4.59 1.06 -45.18
C GLY A 165 5.81 0.43 -44.51
N VAL A 166 6.11 0.78 -43.26
CA VAL A 166 7.13 0.11 -42.46
C VAL A 166 6.48 -1.12 -41.83
N ASN A 167 6.77 -2.30 -42.36
CA ASN A 167 6.36 -3.55 -41.74
C ASN A 167 7.00 -3.65 -40.34
N VAL A 168 6.16 -3.55 -39.31
CA VAL A 168 6.60 -3.73 -37.93
C VAL A 168 6.82 -5.22 -37.71
N GLU A 169 8.06 -5.65 -37.81
CA GLU A 169 8.44 -7.01 -37.43
C GLU A 169 8.34 -7.13 -35.90
N TYR A 170 7.26 -7.78 -35.45
CA TYR A 170 7.03 -8.11 -34.06
C TYR A 170 8.17 -9.02 -33.57
N GLY A 171 9.03 -8.49 -32.70
CA GLY A 171 10.24 -9.17 -32.21
C GLY A 171 11.56 -8.55 -32.67
N SER A 172 11.53 -7.54 -33.55
CA SER A 172 12.71 -6.75 -33.87
C SER A 172 13.24 -6.03 -32.61
N GLY A 173 14.57 -5.91 -32.50
CA GLY A 173 15.22 -5.20 -31.38
C GLY A 173 14.72 -3.77 -31.21
N CYS A 174 14.42 -3.07 -32.31
CA CYS A 174 13.86 -1.72 -32.29
C CYS A 174 12.45 -1.68 -31.69
N PHE A 175 11.60 -2.66 -32.03
CA PHE A 175 10.26 -2.78 -31.46
C PHE A 175 10.32 -3.09 -29.96
N ASN A 176 11.19 -4.02 -29.56
CA ASN A 176 11.41 -4.33 -28.14
C ASN A 176 11.93 -3.14 -27.35
N TRP A 177 12.82 -2.32 -27.92
CA TRP A 177 13.30 -1.10 -27.27
C TRP A 177 12.18 -0.07 -27.12
N MET A 178 11.35 0.13 -28.15
CA MET A 178 10.19 1.02 -28.11
C MET A 178 9.17 0.57 -27.04
N VAL A 179 8.86 -0.73 -26.97
CA VAL A 179 8.03 -1.33 -25.92
C VAL A 179 8.66 -1.10 -24.55
N GLY A 180 9.97 -1.32 -24.40
CA GLY A 180 10.70 -1.11 -23.16
C GLY A 180 10.62 0.33 -22.65
N VAL A 181 10.83 1.32 -23.52
CA VAL A 181 10.68 2.75 -23.18
C VAL A 181 9.25 3.07 -22.77
N PHE A 182 8.26 2.53 -23.47
CA PHE A 182 6.85 2.75 -23.14
C PHE A 182 6.47 2.15 -21.78
N VAL A 183 6.84 0.89 -21.53
CA VAL A 183 6.61 0.21 -20.24
C VAL A 183 7.33 0.96 -19.12
N PHE A 184 8.57 1.40 -19.33
CA PHE A 184 9.31 2.20 -18.36
C PHE A 184 8.60 3.53 -18.06
N GLY A 185 8.13 4.25 -19.08
CA GLY A 185 7.33 5.46 -18.91
C GLY A 185 6.05 5.22 -18.13
N LEU A 186 5.33 4.14 -18.43
CA LEU A 186 4.12 3.74 -17.70
C LEU A 186 4.44 3.47 -16.23
N VAL A 187 5.51 2.72 -15.93
CA VAL A 187 5.94 2.44 -14.55
C VAL A 187 6.26 3.75 -13.81
N LEU A 188 6.97 4.70 -14.44
CA LEU A 188 7.27 5.99 -13.83
C LEU A 188 6.00 6.80 -13.51
N VAL A 189 5.04 6.83 -14.44
CA VAL A 189 3.76 7.53 -14.23
C VAL A 189 2.97 6.89 -13.09
N LEU A 190 2.89 5.55 -13.06
CA LEU A 190 2.25 4.83 -11.96
C LEU A 190 2.95 5.09 -10.62
N PHE A 191 4.27 5.13 -10.62
CA PHE A 191 5.07 5.39 -9.43
C PHE A 191 4.83 6.81 -8.90
N TYR A 192 4.82 7.80 -9.81
CA TYR A 192 4.49 9.17 -9.50
C TYR A 192 3.08 9.29 -8.91
N LEU A 193 2.10 8.68 -9.57
CA LEU A 193 0.72 8.68 -9.09
C LEU A 193 0.62 8.01 -7.70
N GLN A 194 1.27 6.86 -7.52
CA GLN A 194 1.25 6.13 -6.26
C GLN A 194 1.81 6.99 -5.12
N VAL A 195 2.92 7.71 -5.33
CA VAL A 195 3.47 8.66 -4.34
C VAL A 195 2.40 9.68 -3.94
N HIS A 196 1.73 10.30 -4.91
CA HIS A 196 0.67 11.28 -4.67
C HIS A 196 -0.59 10.70 -4.00
N CYS A 197 -0.88 9.42 -4.22
CA CYS A 197 -2.03 8.72 -3.65
C CYS A 197 -1.73 8.03 -2.30
N THR A 198 -0.46 7.90 -1.87
CA THR A 198 -0.08 7.17 -0.64
C THR A 198 -0.79 7.69 0.61
N LEU A 199 -0.82 9.01 0.81
CA LEU A 199 -1.51 9.63 1.93
C LEU A 199 -3.03 9.62 1.77
N GLY A 200 -3.55 9.40 0.55
CA GLY A 200 -4.99 9.39 0.29
C GLY A 200 -5.72 8.35 1.15
N PHE A 201 -5.16 7.15 1.28
CA PHE A 201 -5.74 6.10 2.14
C PHE A 201 -5.78 6.50 3.62
N VAL A 202 -4.76 7.23 4.11
CA VAL A 202 -4.71 7.73 5.49
C VAL A 202 -5.71 8.89 5.68
N VAL A 203 -5.77 9.83 4.73
CA VAL A 203 -6.70 10.97 4.75
C VAL A 203 -8.15 10.50 4.82
N VAL A 204 -8.52 9.46 4.08
CA VAL A 204 -9.89 8.90 4.11
C VAL A 204 -10.25 8.36 5.49
N VAL A 205 -9.31 7.70 6.16
CA VAL A 205 -9.51 7.11 7.50
C VAL A 205 -9.64 8.21 8.56
N VAL A 206 -8.88 9.31 8.41
CA VAL A 206 -8.79 10.36 9.44
C VAL A 206 -9.80 11.48 9.22
N GLU A 207 -9.84 12.07 8.03
CA GLU A 207 -10.70 13.22 7.74
C GLU A 207 -12.12 12.80 7.33
N SER A 208 -12.38 11.48 7.17
CA SER A 208 -13.65 10.95 6.67
C SER A 208 -14.11 11.64 5.37
N LYS A 209 -13.15 12.05 4.52
CA LYS A 209 -13.37 12.58 3.16
C LYS A 209 -13.20 11.46 2.14
N TRP A 210 -14.05 11.43 1.11
CA TRP A 210 -14.25 10.25 0.26
C TRP A 210 -13.85 10.58 -1.19
N GLY A 211 -13.26 9.61 -1.90
CA GLY A 211 -13.06 9.69 -3.34
C GLY A 211 -12.00 10.70 -3.79
N PHE A 212 -12.29 11.47 -4.85
CA PHE A 212 -11.34 12.42 -5.45
C PHE A 212 -10.94 13.56 -4.52
N GLU A 213 -11.80 13.96 -3.58
CA GLU A 213 -11.48 15.01 -2.61
C GLU A 213 -10.33 14.58 -1.69
N ALA A 214 -10.34 13.31 -1.25
CA ALA A 214 -9.25 12.76 -0.45
C ALA A 214 -7.92 12.68 -1.22
N LEU A 215 -7.97 12.41 -2.53
CA LEU A 215 -6.79 12.36 -3.40
C LEU A 215 -6.21 13.75 -3.71
N ARG A 216 -7.08 14.74 -3.93
CA ARG A 216 -6.63 16.12 -4.11
C ARG A 216 -5.94 16.62 -2.85
N ARG A 217 -6.60 16.39 -1.70
CA ARG A 217 -6.08 16.72 -0.39
C ARG A 217 -4.75 16.03 -0.09
N SER A 218 -4.59 14.75 -0.43
CA SER A 218 -3.31 14.05 -0.27
C SER A 218 -2.19 14.67 -1.10
N GLY A 219 -2.50 15.11 -2.32
CA GLY A 219 -1.55 15.79 -3.20
C GLY A 219 -1.07 17.13 -2.65
N ASP A 220 -1.95 17.89 -2.00
CA ASP A 220 -1.63 19.15 -1.35
C ASP A 220 -0.75 18.92 -0.11
N LEU A 221 -1.09 17.95 0.74
CA LEU A 221 -0.33 17.58 1.95
C LEU A 221 1.08 17.06 1.66
N ILE A 222 1.27 16.34 0.55
CA ILE A 222 2.59 15.80 0.15
C ILE A 222 3.52 16.88 -0.38
N LYS A 223 3.01 18.08 -0.73
CA LYS A 223 3.81 19.17 -1.31
C LYS A 223 4.82 19.67 -0.27
N GLY A 224 6.07 19.26 -0.44
CA GLY A 224 7.18 19.55 0.49
C GLY A 224 7.90 18.31 1.02
N MET A 225 7.21 17.15 1.08
CA MET A 225 7.77 15.90 1.63
C MET A 225 7.76 14.73 0.62
N ARG A 226 7.67 15.05 -0.68
CA ARG A 226 7.60 14.07 -1.79
C ARG A 226 8.72 13.05 -1.76
N LEU A 227 9.95 13.49 -1.49
CA LEU A 227 11.12 12.61 -1.48
C LEU A 227 11.04 11.57 -0.35
N VAL A 228 10.58 11.98 0.82
CA VAL A 228 10.42 11.08 1.99
C VAL A 228 9.34 10.03 1.71
N SER A 229 8.20 10.44 1.16
CA SER A 229 7.14 9.53 0.70
C SER A 229 7.67 8.55 -0.36
N LEU A 230 8.46 9.05 -1.31
CA LEU A 230 9.09 8.24 -2.35
C LEU A 230 10.01 7.15 -1.75
N TRP A 231 10.90 7.52 -0.83
CA TRP A 231 11.80 6.56 -0.16
C TRP A 231 11.03 5.50 0.65
N LEU A 232 9.99 5.90 1.37
CA LEU A 232 9.13 4.97 2.12
C LEU A 232 8.41 3.99 1.19
N LEU A 233 7.94 4.47 0.04
CA LEU A 233 7.28 3.65 -0.97
C LEU A 233 8.27 2.69 -1.64
N LEU A 234 9.46 3.15 -2.03
CA LEU A 234 10.51 2.28 -2.57
C LEU A 234 10.88 1.18 -1.59
N PHE A 235 11.06 1.54 -0.31
CA PHE A 235 11.35 0.59 0.75
C PHE A 235 10.24 -0.46 0.88
N GLY A 236 8.97 -0.02 0.90
CA GLY A 236 7.82 -0.92 0.89
C GLY A 236 7.82 -1.87 -0.32
N CYS A 237 8.02 -1.35 -1.53
CA CYS A 237 8.08 -2.16 -2.75
C CYS A 237 9.18 -3.22 -2.69
N VAL A 238 10.40 -2.84 -2.30
CA VAL A 238 11.53 -3.77 -2.18
C VAL A 238 11.22 -4.88 -1.16
N THR A 239 10.60 -4.54 -0.03
CA THR A 239 10.27 -5.51 1.02
C THR A 239 9.21 -6.54 0.60
N VAL A 240 8.36 -6.23 -0.37
CA VAL A 240 7.36 -7.18 -0.90
C VAL A 240 7.93 -7.98 -2.08
N VAL A 241 8.64 -7.33 -2.99
CA VAL A 241 9.17 -7.96 -4.21
C VAL A 241 10.34 -8.89 -3.90
N PHE A 242 11.24 -8.51 -2.99
CA PHE A 242 12.44 -9.29 -2.70
C PHE A 242 12.13 -10.70 -2.14
N PRO A 243 11.22 -10.87 -1.15
CA PRO A 243 10.84 -12.20 -0.68
C PRO A 243 10.11 -13.02 -1.74
N LEU A 244 9.27 -12.40 -2.59
CA LEU A 244 8.63 -13.10 -3.70
C LEU A 244 9.66 -13.65 -4.68
N TRP A 245 10.67 -12.85 -5.01
CA TRP A 245 11.79 -13.28 -5.85
C TRP A 245 12.58 -14.43 -5.20
N LEU A 246 12.94 -14.31 -3.92
CA LEU A 246 13.66 -15.38 -3.20
C LEU A 246 12.87 -16.70 -3.13
N ASN A 247 11.55 -16.66 -2.98
CA ASN A 247 10.71 -17.86 -2.97
C ASN A 247 10.55 -18.49 -4.36
N SER A 248 10.74 -17.72 -5.43
CA SER A 248 10.68 -18.22 -6.81
C SER A 248 11.95 -18.97 -7.26
N VAL A 249 13.11 -18.69 -6.64
CA VAL A 249 14.40 -19.30 -7.04
C VAL A 249 14.51 -20.81 -6.72
N PRO A 250 14.11 -21.30 -5.52
CA PRO A 250 14.08 -22.74 -5.23
C PRO A 250 13.13 -23.51 -6.16
N LEU A 251 12.04 -22.86 -6.59
CA LEU A 251 11.05 -23.37 -7.53
C LEU A 251 11.67 -23.70 -8.91
N VAL A 252 12.74 -23.00 -9.31
CA VAL A 252 13.45 -23.22 -10.59
C VAL A 252 14.55 -24.28 -10.47
N ARG A 253 15.08 -24.54 -9.27
CA ARG A 253 16.20 -25.48 -9.05
C ARG A 253 15.79 -26.91 -8.72
N PHE A 254 14.57 -27.15 -8.25
CA PHE A 254 14.08 -28.48 -7.92
C PHE A 254 13.18 -29.02 -9.03
N GLU A 255 13.80 -29.70 -9.99
CA GLU A 255 13.18 -30.39 -11.12
C GLU A 255 12.40 -31.68 -10.70
N GLY A 256 11.90 -31.73 -9.47
CA GLY A 256 11.48 -32.96 -8.82
C GLY A 256 10.11 -32.91 -8.16
N GLY A 257 9.06 -33.20 -8.94
CA GLY A 257 7.83 -33.86 -8.52
C GLY A 257 6.98 -33.26 -7.37
N PHE A 258 5.83 -33.90 -7.14
CA PHE A 258 4.80 -33.53 -6.16
C PHE A 258 5.28 -33.44 -4.69
N ASP A 259 6.51 -33.90 -4.39
CA ASP A 259 7.10 -33.89 -3.04
C ASP A 259 7.74 -32.56 -2.64
N PHE A 260 7.81 -31.57 -3.54
CA PHE A 260 8.30 -30.21 -3.24
C PHE A 260 7.59 -29.56 -2.04
N TRP A 261 6.27 -29.76 -1.89
CA TRP A 261 5.48 -29.21 -0.79
C TRP A 261 5.74 -29.88 0.56
N LYS A 262 6.28 -31.10 0.57
CA LYS A 262 6.66 -31.81 1.79
C LYS A 262 8.05 -31.40 2.27
N SER A 263 8.81 -30.64 1.47
CA SER A 263 10.11 -30.14 1.90
C SER A 263 9.93 -29.16 3.05
N ALA A 264 10.39 -29.56 4.23
CA ALA A 264 10.43 -28.70 5.41
C ALA A 264 11.14 -27.36 5.12
N GLY A 265 12.12 -27.35 4.20
CA GLY A 265 12.82 -26.14 3.78
C GLY A 265 11.91 -25.15 3.04
N PHE A 266 11.03 -25.62 2.17
CA PHE A 266 10.09 -24.75 1.44
C PHE A 266 9.05 -24.13 2.38
N VAL A 267 8.50 -24.93 3.29
CA VAL A 267 7.55 -24.45 4.31
C VAL A 267 8.23 -23.43 5.22
N ALA A 268 9.44 -23.74 5.73
CA ALA A 268 10.19 -22.81 6.58
C ALA A 268 10.51 -21.50 5.86
N GLN A 269 10.96 -21.55 4.60
CA GLN A 269 11.26 -20.36 3.80
C GLN A 269 10.01 -19.50 3.54
N THR A 270 8.86 -20.14 3.26
CA THR A 270 7.58 -19.46 3.04
C THR A 270 7.07 -18.80 4.33
N VAL A 271 7.20 -19.47 5.48
CA VAL A 271 6.81 -18.93 6.79
C VAL A 271 7.73 -17.76 7.19
N LEU A 272 9.03 -17.90 6.99
CA LEU A 272 10.00 -16.82 7.26
C LEU A 272 9.73 -15.60 6.37
N SER A 273 9.61 -15.81 5.06
CA SER A 273 9.34 -14.70 4.12
C SER A 273 8.03 -13.99 4.39
N SER A 274 6.93 -14.73 4.64
CA SER A 274 5.65 -14.12 5.01
C SER A 274 5.75 -13.36 6.33
N SER A 275 6.45 -13.89 7.33
CA SER A 275 6.71 -13.18 8.59
C SER A 275 7.49 -11.88 8.37
N PHE A 276 8.51 -11.88 7.52
CA PHE A 276 9.24 -10.66 7.17
C PHE A 276 8.35 -9.64 6.46
N VAL A 277 7.57 -10.07 5.46
CA VAL A 277 6.65 -9.19 4.71
C VAL A 277 5.62 -8.55 5.65
N THR A 278 5.05 -9.31 6.59
CA THR A 278 4.08 -8.74 7.55
C THR A 278 4.67 -7.62 8.39
N LEU A 279 5.87 -7.81 8.94
CA LEU A 279 6.52 -6.80 9.78
C LEU A 279 6.84 -5.54 8.98
N PHE A 280 7.32 -5.69 7.75
CA PHE A 280 7.61 -4.54 6.89
C PHE A 280 6.35 -3.82 6.42
N MET A 281 5.27 -4.52 6.09
CA MET A 281 3.98 -3.90 5.79
C MET A 281 3.44 -3.11 6.99
N LEU A 282 3.55 -3.67 8.20
CA LEU A 282 3.18 -2.95 9.43
C LEU A 282 3.96 -1.64 9.57
N ILE A 283 5.29 -1.71 9.46
CA ILE A 283 6.17 -0.53 9.56
C ILE A 283 5.82 0.47 8.46
N SER A 284 5.58 0.03 7.23
CA SER A 284 5.25 0.92 6.10
C SER A 284 3.90 1.63 6.30
N ILE A 285 2.86 0.92 6.73
CA ILE A 285 1.54 1.51 6.98
C ILE A 285 1.61 2.51 8.14
N SER A 286 2.24 2.14 9.25
CA SER A 286 2.43 3.05 10.39
C SER A 286 3.30 4.25 10.03
N ALA A 287 4.36 4.08 9.24
CA ALA A 287 5.21 5.18 8.78
C ALA A 287 4.44 6.17 7.89
N ASN A 288 3.53 5.70 7.05
CA ASN A 288 2.65 6.57 6.27
C ASN A 288 1.68 7.35 7.16
N ALA A 289 1.17 6.74 8.24
CA ALA A 289 0.34 7.44 9.22
C ALA A 289 1.12 8.49 10.02
N VAL A 290 2.36 8.20 10.41
CA VAL A 290 3.25 9.18 11.07
C VAL A 290 3.62 10.30 10.11
N LEU A 291 3.98 9.97 8.86
CA LEU A 291 4.27 10.96 7.81
C LEU A 291 3.09 11.91 7.60
N TYR A 292 1.85 11.38 7.59
CA TYR A 292 0.64 12.20 7.51
C TYR A 292 0.57 13.23 8.66
N MET A 293 0.82 12.82 9.90
CA MET A 293 0.82 13.73 11.06
C MET A 293 1.89 14.82 10.94
N TYR A 294 3.09 14.45 10.46
CA TYR A 294 4.15 15.42 10.17
C TYR A 294 3.77 16.39 9.03
N CYS A 295 3.13 15.91 7.96
CA CYS A 295 2.64 16.78 6.88
C CYS A 295 1.58 17.76 7.40
N LYS A 296 0.67 17.32 8.28
CA LYS A 296 -0.30 18.20 8.94
C LYS A 296 0.37 19.22 9.86
N ALA A 297 1.42 18.82 10.58
CA ALA A 297 2.20 19.74 11.42
C ALA A 297 2.86 20.84 10.57
N PHE A 298 3.44 20.45 9.44
CA PHE A 298 4.12 21.36 8.52
C PHE A 298 3.17 22.43 7.94
N HIS A 299 1.91 22.07 7.69
CA HIS A 299 0.89 23.01 7.20
C HIS A 299 0.21 23.83 8.32
N GLY A 300 0.60 23.64 9.59
CA GLY A 300 0.05 24.37 10.74
C GLY A 300 -1.35 23.92 11.19
N GLU A 301 -1.96 22.94 10.51
CA GLU A 301 -3.30 22.45 10.82
C GLU A 301 -3.33 21.57 12.08
N LEU A 302 -2.19 20.94 12.43
CA LEU A 302 -2.11 20.01 13.55
C LEU A 302 -2.37 20.66 14.92
N ALA A 303 -1.93 21.90 15.13
CA ALA A 303 -2.11 22.61 16.40
C ALA A 303 -3.60 22.88 16.70
N SER A 304 -4.40 23.16 15.67
CA SER A 304 -5.83 23.39 15.78
C SER A 304 -6.60 22.09 16.10
N GLU A 305 -6.20 20.97 15.50
CA GLU A 305 -6.85 19.68 15.69
C GLU A 305 -6.51 19.07 17.05
N ILE A 306 -5.27 19.25 17.52
CA ILE A 306 -4.89 18.97 18.91
C ILE A 306 -5.78 19.77 19.86
N ALA A 307 -5.92 21.09 19.66
CA ALA A 307 -6.75 21.91 20.52
C ALA A 307 -8.22 21.46 20.54
N GLU A 308 -8.81 21.11 19.40
CA GLU A 308 -10.19 20.60 19.32
C GLU A 308 -10.36 19.20 19.95
N GLU A 309 -9.41 18.31 19.75
CA GLU A 309 -9.48 16.94 20.26
C GLU A 309 -9.27 16.88 21.78
N PHE A 310 -8.41 17.75 22.33
CA PHE A 310 -8.33 17.95 23.77
C PHE A 310 -9.56 18.71 24.29
N ALA A 311 -10.11 19.70 23.57
CA ALA A 311 -11.34 20.41 23.94
C ALA A 311 -12.57 19.49 24.06
N ARG A 312 -12.70 18.46 23.22
CA ARG A 312 -13.80 17.48 23.29
C ARG A 312 -13.80 16.62 24.55
N ASP A 313 -12.64 16.45 25.20
CA ASP A 313 -12.53 15.72 26.48
C ASP A 313 -12.52 16.63 27.70
N TYR A 314 -12.49 17.96 27.52
CA TYR A 314 -12.82 18.87 28.60
C TYR A 314 -14.35 18.91 28.74
N VAL A 315 -14.84 18.21 29.76
CA VAL A 315 -16.19 18.44 30.29
C VAL A 315 -16.25 19.90 30.71
N SER A 316 -17.05 20.72 30.04
CA SER A 316 -17.42 22.04 30.53
C SER A 316 -18.03 21.86 31.92
N LEU A 317 -17.27 22.23 32.96
CA LEU A 317 -17.79 22.25 34.31
C LEU A 317 -18.96 23.26 34.32
N PRO A 318 -20.10 22.96 34.96
CA PRO A 318 -21.28 23.84 35.00
C PRO A 318 -21.07 25.17 35.75
N PHE A 319 -19.81 25.55 36.00
CA PHE A 319 -19.41 26.75 36.72
C PHE A 319 -18.67 27.78 35.84
N ASP A 320 -18.47 27.50 34.54
CA ASP A 320 -17.64 28.33 33.67
C ASP A 320 -18.41 29.22 32.67
N ASP A 321 -19.74 29.26 32.74
CA ASP A 321 -20.55 30.11 31.85
C ASP A 321 -20.46 31.63 32.19
N ASP A 322 -19.81 32.01 33.29
CA ASP A 322 -19.79 33.42 33.76
C ASP A 322 -18.40 34.02 34.04
N LYS A 323 -17.29 33.35 33.72
CA LYS A 323 -15.95 33.91 34.01
C LYS A 323 -15.11 34.17 32.78
N VAL A 324 -15.02 35.47 32.48
CA VAL A 324 -14.12 36.12 31.53
C VAL A 324 -12.68 35.59 31.68
N PRO A 325 -11.96 35.31 30.58
CA PRO A 325 -10.62 34.73 30.64
C PRO A 325 -9.66 35.65 31.41
N HIS A 326 -9.19 35.19 32.56
CA HIS A 326 -8.09 35.83 33.27
C HIS A 326 -6.75 35.45 32.62
N ILE A 327 -6.22 36.39 31.83
CA ILE A 327 -4.84 36.37 31.37
C ILE A 327 -3.95 36.63 32.59
N VAL A 328 -3.36 35.57 33.15
CA VAL A 328 -2.34 35.68 34.18
C VAL A 328 -1.02 36.01 33.50
N THR A 329 -0.61 37.28 33.55
CA THR A 329 0.74 37.69 33.18
C THR A 329 1.68 37.39 34.34
N VAL A 330 2.58 36.43 34.14
CA VAL A 330 3.64 36.14 35.11
C VAL A 330 4.75 37.17 34.90
N VAL A 331 4.86 38.12 35.81
CA VAL A 331 6.04 39.00 35.92
C VAL A 331 7.11 38.22 36.69
N GLN A 332 8.19 37.85 36.01
CA GLN A 332 9.40 37.33 36.65
C GLN A 332 10.09 38.46 37.41
N ALA A 333 10.32 38.25 38.71
CA ALA A 333 11.17 39.08 39.56
C ALA A 333 12.61 38.58 39.54
#